data_AF-A0A370LYT9-F1
#
_entry.id   AF-A0A370LYT9-F1
#
_cell.length_a   1.000
_cell.length_b   1.000
_cell.length_c   1.000
_cell.angle_alpha   90.00
_cell.angle_beta   90.00
_cell.angle_gamma   90.00
#
_symmetry.space_group_name_H-M   'P 1'
#
loop_
_entity.id
_entity.type
_entity.pdbx_description
1 polymer ?
#
loop_
_entity_poly.entity_id
_entity_poly.type
_entity_poly.pdbx_seq_one_letter_code
_entity_poly.pdbx_strand_id
1 'polypeptide(L)'
;MGLLDRLSRTFDEYGYDLDGYDKNGYDKKGYDKNGYDRDGYDKNGYDKKGFNKKGFDKKGFDKKGYDKRGYKDGYDEDGFDFKGYNKYGFNRNGYDKKGYDKDGYDIRGFSIVGIHIDTKTAFDKEGFNKKGYDKNGFNKNGYDKKGYDKNGFNKNGYDKKGFDKNGFDKNGYDKNGYDLNGYDENGYDKDGYNKDGYDQNGYDRNGYDEDGYDSNGYDQNGYDHLGYDKEGYNQEGYNKFNKKKV
;
A
#
# COMPACT_ATOMS: atom_id res chain seq x y z
N MET A 1 -82.48 -50.04 24.36
CA MET A 1 -82.94 -49.05 23.37
C MET A 1 -83.07 -47.72 24.07
N GLY A 2 -82.16 -46.79 23.81
CA GLY A 2 -82.16 -45.43 24.33
C GLY A 2 -81.10 -44.69 23.52
N LEU A 3 -81.56 -43.93 22.53
CA LEU A 3 -80.84 -43.42 21.36
C LEU A 3 -79.75 -42.36 21.66
N LEU A 4 -79.18 -42.35 22.87
CA LEU A 4 -78.33 -41.27 23.38
C LEU A 4 -76.89 -41.70 23.74
N ASP A 5 -76.49 -42.94 23.45
CA ASP A 5 -75.13 -43.43 23.75
C ASP A 5 -74.27 -43.65 22.47
N ARG A 6 -74.66 -43.01 21.37
CA ARG A 6 -74.00 -43.14 20.06
C ARG A 6 -73.03 -41.99 19.72
N LEU A 7 -72.66 -41.18 20.72
CA LEU A 7 -71.79 -40.00 20.55
C LEU A 7 -70.55 -39.99 21.47
N SER A 8 -70.30 -41.02 22.29
CA SER A 8 -69.21 -41.00 23.29
C SER A 8 -67.93 -41.73 22.90
N ARG A 9 -67.72 -42.08 21.62
CA ARG A 9 -66.46 -42.73 21.17
C ARG A 9 -65.94 -42.15 19.85
N THR A 10 -65.84 -40.83 19.77
CA THR A 10 -65.19 -40.21 18.60
C THR A 10 -63.68 -40.10 18.77
N PHE A 11 -63.15 -40.12 20.00
CA PHE A 11 -61.73 -40.00 20.30
C PHE A 11 -61.29 -40.98 21.41
N ASP A 12 -60.07 -41.50 21.32
CA ASP A 12 -59.42 -42.38 22.31
C ASP A 12 -59.05 -41.63 23.61
N GLU A 13 -58.52 -42.34 24.60
CA GLU A 13 -58.09 -41.76 25.90
C GLU A 13 -57.01 -40.67 25.75
N TYR A 14 -56.31 -40.66 24.62
CA TYR A 14 -55.28 -39.67 24.27
C TYR A 14 -55.82 -38.54 23.39
N GLY A 15 -57.12 -38.53 23.06
CA GLY A 15 -57.78 -37.48 22.28
C GLY A 15 -57.69 -37.63 20.76
N TYR A 16 -57.48 -38.83 20.22
CA TYR A 16 -57.35 -39.13 18.77
C TYR A 16 -58.52 -39.99 18.24
N ASP A 17 -59.02 -39.69 17.04
CA ASP A 17 -60.09 -40.45 16.41
C ASP A 17 -59.63 -41.84 15.94
N LEU A 18 -60.56 -42.64 15.39
CA LEU A 18 -60.24 -43.98 14.85
C LEU A 18 -59.23 -43.95 13.69
N ASP A 19 -59.11 -42.81 12.99
CA ASP A 19 -58.12 -42.59 11.94
C ASP A 19 -56.78 -42.10 12.51
N GLY A 20 -56.69 -41.83 13.82
CA GLY A 20 -55.49 -41.41 14.52
C GLY A 20 -55.25 -39.89 14.57
N TYR A 21 -56.28 -39.06 14.39
CA TYR A 21 -56.19 -37.59 14.36
C TYR A 21 -56.87 -36.93 15.57
N ASP A 22 -56.26 -35.87 16.10
CA ASP A 22 -56.82 -35.09 17.21
C ASP A 22 -58.08 -34.31 16.78
N LYS A 23 -58.77 -33.67 17.73
CA LYS A 23 -59.94 -32.83 17.46
C LYS A 23 -59.71 -31.69 16.46
N ASN A 24 -58.46 -31.30 16.22
CA ASN A 24 -58.07 -30.28 15.27
C ASN A 24 -57.64 -30.88 13.92
N GLY A 25 -57.72 -32.21 13.76
CA GLY A 25 -57.40 -32.93 12.54
C GLY A 25 -55.92 -33.28 12.35
N TYR A 26 -55.11 -33.34 13.41
CA TYR A 26 -53.67 -33.63 13.35
C TYR A 26 -53.30 -34.97 14.01
N ASP A 27 -52.42 -35.75 13.36
CA ASP A 27 -51.93 -37.02 13.88
C ASP A 27 -51.06 -36.86 15.14
N LYS A 28 -50.64 -37.97 15.76
CA LYS A 28 -49.74 -37.97 16.93
C LYS A 28 -48.38 -37.30 16.67
N LYS A 29 -48.00 -37.12 15.40
CA LYS A 29 -46.78 -36.43 14.98
C LYS A 29 -47.03 -34.96 14.62
N GLY A 30 -48.27 -34.48 14.74
CA GLY A 30 -48.66 -33.10 14.50
C GLY A 30 -48.96 -32.75 13.03
N TYR A 31 -49.26 -33.72 12.17
CA TYR A 31 -49.56 -33.51 10.75
C TYR A 31 -51.03 -33.76 10.41
N ASP A 32 -51.61 -32.93 9.55
CA ASP A 32 -52.99 -33.07 9.06
C ASP A 32 -53.15 -34.30 8.13
N LYS A 33 -54.37 -34.60 7.72
CA LYS A 33 -54.67 -35.69 6.76
C LYS A 33 -53.95 -35.53 5.41
N ASN A 34 -53.51 -34.32 5.07
CA ASN A 34 -52.73 -34.04 3.86
C ASN A 34 -51.21 -34.09 4.10
N GLY A 35 -50.76 -34.38 5.32
CA GLY A 35 -49.37 -34.50 5.71
C GLY A 35 -48.67 -33.18 6.05
N TYR A 36 -49.39 -32.12 6.39
CA TYR A 36 -48.85 -30.79 6.75
C TYR A 36 -49.02 -30.48 8.24
N ASP A 37 -47.99 -29.89 8.85
CA ASP A 37 -48.04 -29.43 10.23
C ASP A 37 -48.98 -28.23 10.41
N ARG A 38 -49.08 -27.73 11.64
CA ARG A 38 -49.91 -26.56 11.97
C ARG A 38 -49.44 -25.26 11.32
N ASP A 39 -48.16 -25.18 10.93
CA ASP A 39 -47.59 -24.07 10.19
C ASP A 39 -47.79 -24.23 8.66
N GLY A 40 -48.35 -25.36 8.21
CA GLY A 40 -48.62 -25.66 6.82
C GLY A 40 -47.45 -26.27 6.05
N TYR A 41 -46.48 -26.90 6.73
CA TYR A 41 -45.30 -27.53 6.13
C TYR A 41 -45.34 -29.06 6.22
N ASP A 42 -44.91 -29.74 5.15
CA ASP A 42 -44.81 -31.20 5.11
C ASP A 42 -43.70 -31.72 6.05
N LYS A 43 -43.58 -33.04 6.17
CA LYS A 43 -42.51 -33.69 6.97
C LYS A 43 -41.09 -33.33 6.53
N ASN A 44 -40.92 -32.81 5.32
CA ASN A 44 -39.64 -32.34 4.79
C ASN A 44 -39.46 -30.83 4.97
N GLY A 45 -40.41 -30.14 5.61
CA GLY A 45 -40.38 -28.70 5.88
C GLY A 45 -40.78 -27.81 4.70
N TYR A 46 -41.60 -28.30 3.75
CA TYR A 46 -42.07 -27.54 2.58
C TYR A 46 -43.58 -27.29 2.62
N ASP A 47 -44.00 -26.07 2.27
CA ASP A 47 -45.40 -25.68 2.18
C ASP A 47 -46.11 -26.40 1.01
N LYS A 48 -47.42 -26.20 0.89
CA LYS A 48 -48.24 -26.76 -0.20
C LYS A 48 -47.78 -26.32 -1.61
N LYS A 49 -47.02 -25.23 -1.71
CA LYS A 49 -46.44 -24.74 -2.97
C LYS A 49 -45.02 -25.27 -3.21
N GLY A 50 -44.49 -26.10 -2.30
CA GLY A 50 -43.18 -26.71 -2.38
C GLY A 50 -42.04 -25.84 -1.89
N PHE A 51 -42.28 -24.80 -1.09
CA PHE A 51 -41.26 -23.89 -0.56
C PHE A 51 -41.07 -24.07 0.95
N ASN A 52 -39.82 -24.04 1.40
CA ASN A 52 -39.52 -24.11 2.83
C ASN A 52 -39.83 -22.80 3.56
N LYS A 53 -39.69 -22.79 4.89
CA LYS A 53 -39.89 -21.58 5.73
C LYS A 53 -39.08 -20.36 5.30
N LYS A 54 -37.96 -20.55 4.58
CA LYS A 54 -37.12 -19.48 4.02
C LYS A 54 -37.54 -19.06 2.61
N GLY A 55 -38.60 -19.64 2.05
CA GLY A 55 -39.14 -19.30 0.74
C GLY A 55 -38.45 -19.96 -0.44
N PHE A 56 -37.64 -21.01 -0.23
CA PHE A 56 -36.91 -21.73 -1.28
C PHE A 56 -37.49 -23.11 -1.54
N ASP A 57 -37.55 -23.51 -2.81
CA ASP A 57 -37.97 -24.83 -3.25
C ASP A 57 -36.94 -25.92 -2.88
N LYS A 58 -37.24 -27.18 -3.23
CA LYS A 58 -36.33 -28.32 -3.01
C LYS A 58 -34.98 -28.18 -3.73
N LYS A 59 -34.94 -27.42 -4.82
CA LYS A 59 -33.73 -27.15 -5.61
C LYS A 59 -32.97 -25.92 -5.10
N GLY A 60 -33.52 -25.17 -4.14
CA GLY A 60 -32.92 -24.00 -3.55
C GLY A 60 -33.21 -22.68 -4.28
N PHE A 61 -34.28 -22.63 -5.09
CA PHE A 61 -34.73 -21.43 -5.78
C PHE A 61 -35.94 -20.80 -5.09
N ASP A 62 -35.98 -19.47 -5.03
CA ASP A 62 -37.14 -18.74 -4.52
C ASP A 62 -38.32 -18.78 -5.50
N LYS A 63 -39.44 -18.15 -5.12
CA LYS A 63 -40.65 -18.08 -5.96
C LYS A 63 -40.44 -17.37 -7.30
N LYS A 64 -39.43 -16.50 -7.41
CA LYS A 64 -39.07 -15.79 -8.64
C LYS A 64 -38.04 -16.55 -9.49
N GLY A 65 -37.43 -17.62 -8.94
CA GLY A 65 -36.42 -18.45 -9.56
C GLY A 65 -34.98 -18.04 -9.26
N TYR A 66 -34.73 -17.20 -8.26
CA TYR A 66 -33.39 -16.84 -7.81
C TYR A 66 -32.85 -17.88 -6.84
N ASP A 67 -31.57 -18.24 -6.97
CA ASP A 67 -30.88 -19.09 -6.02
C ASP A 67 -30.71 -18.37 -4.66
N LYS A 68 -30.19 -19.09 -3.66
CA LYS A 68 -29.93 -18.53 -2.32
C LYS A 68 -28.96 -17.35 -2.29
N ARG A 69 -28.20 -17.12 -3.37
CA ARG A 69 -27.28 -15.99 -3.52
C ARG A 69 -27.93 -14.83 -4.27
N GLY A 70 -29.20 -14.96 -4.67
CA GLY A 70 -29.94 -13.95 -5.40
C GLY A 70 -29.70 -13.97 -6.91
N TYR A 71 -29.25 -15.09 -7.49
CA TYR A 71 -28.99 -15.19 -8.93
C TYR A 71 -29.98 -16.11 -9.65
N LYS A 72 -30.53 -15.62 -10.77
CA LYS A 72 -31.37 -16.37 -11.70
C LYS A 72 -30.71 -16.34 -13.07
N ASP A 73 -30.53 -17.51 -13.68
CA ASP A 73 -29.82 -17.65 -14.96
C ASP A 73 -28.42 -16.99 -14.98
N GLY A 74 -27.77 -16.95 -13.80
CA GLY A 74 -26.44 -16.35 -13.61
C GLY A 74 -26.43 -14.85 -13.32
N TYR A 75 -27.58 -14.18 -13.23
CA TYR A 75 -27.69 -12.73 -12.98
C TYR A 75 -28.51 -12.41 -11.74
N ASP A 76 -28.14 -11.34 -11.04
CA ASP A 76 -28.92 -10.78 -9.93
C ASP A 76 -30.20 -10.08 -10.42
N GLU A 77 -31.00 -9.56 -9.49
CA GLU A 77 -32.27 -8.87 -9.82
C GLU A 77 -32.06 -7.61 -10.68
N ASP A 78 -30.87 -7.00 -10.62
CA ASP A 78 -30.48 -5.86 -11.44
C ASP A 78 -29.88 -6.28 -12.79
N GLY A 79 -29.76 -7.59 -13.06
CA GLY A 79 -29.25 -8.13 -14.31
C GLY A 79 -27.73 -8.17 -14.41
N PHE A 80 -27.01 -8.21 -13.29
CA PHE A 80 -25.54 -8.33 -13.24
C PHE A 80 -25.10 -9.72 -12.79
N ASP A 81 -24.08 -10.26 -13.44
CA ASP A 81 -23.48 -11.53 -13.07
C ASP A 81 -22.76 -11.44 -11.71
N PHE A 82 -22.27 -12.57 -11.22
CA PHE A 82 -21.52 -12.62 -9.96
C PHE A 82 -20.20 -11.82 -9.98
N LYS A 83 -19.73 -11.40 -11.16
CA LYS A 83 -18.57 -10.52 -11.34
C LYS A 83 -18.99 -9.04 -11.43
N GLY A 84 -20.28 -8.74 -11.35
CA GLY A 84 -20.84 -7.40 -11.41
C GLY A 84 -21.00 -6.86 -12.83
N TYR A 85 -21.08 -7.70 -13.85
CA TYR A 85 -21.27 -7.30 -15.25
C TYR A 85 -22.62 -7.75 -15.79
N ASN A 86 -23.31 -6.87 -16.51
CA ASN A 86 -24.54 -7.22 -17.18
C ASN A 86 -24.29 -8.15 -18.38
N LYS A 87 -25.37 -8.64 -19.00
CA LYS A 87 -25.29 -9.52 -20.17
C LYS A 87 -24.54 -8.93 -21.38
N TYR A 88 -24.35 -7.62 -21.42
CA TYR A 88 -23.58 -6.91 -22.45
C TYR A 88 -22.11 -6.71 -22.06
N GLY A 89 -21.69 -7.18 -20.88
CA GLY A 89 -20.32 -7.08 -20.40
C GLY A 89 -19.96 -5.76 -19.74
N PHE A 90 -20.93 -4.93 -19.34
CA PHE A 90 -20.71 -3.66 -18.64
C PHE A 90 -21.05 -3.76 -17.15
N ASN A 91 -20.23 -3.14 -16.32
CA ASN A 91 -20.47 -3.07 -14.89
C ASN A 91 -21.61 -2.11 -14.54
N ARG A 92 -21.94 -2.00 -13.25
CA ARG A 92 -23.01 -1.11 -12.76
C ARG A 92 -22.80 0.38 -13.10
N ASN A 93 -21.56 0.79 -13.32
CA ASN A 93 -21.21 2.15 -13.76
C ASN A 93 -21.19 2.29 -15.29
N GLY A 94 -21.55 1.25 -16.04
CA GLY A 94 -21.62 1.27 -17.49
C GLY A 94 -20.28 1.05 -18.20
N TYR A 95 -19.26 0.54 -17.52
CA TYR A 95 -17.93 0.29 -18.11
C TYR A 95 -17.65 -1.20 -18.29
N ASP A 96 -17.03 -1.54 -19.40
CA ASP A 96 -16.57 -2.89 -19.68
C ASP A 96 -15.38 -3.29 -18.78
N LYS A 97 -14.91 -4.52 -18.92
CA LYS A 97 -13.74 -5.03 -18.16
C LYS A 97 -12.45 -4.25 -18.43
N LYS A 98 -12.36 -3.52 -19.55
CA LYS A 98 -11.22 -2.68 -19.92
C LYS A 98 -11.39 -1.23 -19.44
N GLY A 99 -12.51 -0.91 -18.81
CA GLY A 99 -12.81 0.40 -18.26
C GLY A 99 -13.38 1.38 -19.29
N TYR A 100 -13.99 0.91 -20.38
CA TYR A 100 -14.62 1.76 -21.40
C TYR A 100 -16.13 1.61 -21.39
N ASP A 101 -16.83 2.72 -21.58
CA ASP A 101 -18.27 2.71 -21.78
C ASP A 101 -18.67 2.11 -23.14
N LYS A 102 -19.97 2.03 -23.38
CA LYS A 102 -20.53 1.53 -24.65
C LYS A 102 -20.06 2.31 -25.89
N ASP A 103 -19.66 3.57 -25.71
CA ASP A 103 -19.21 4.46 -26.78
C ASP A 103 -17.67 4.42 -26.93
N GLY A 104 -16.99 3.60 -26.12
CA GLY A 104 -15.55 3.34 -26.19
C GLY A 104 -14.69 4.35 -25.44
N TYR A 105 -15.24 5.07 -24.45
CA TYR A 105 -14.54 6.07 -23.65
C TYR A 105 -14.34 5.64 -22.21
N ASP A 106 -13.18 5.95 -21.64
CA ASP A 106 -12.90 5.71 -20.23
C ASP A 106 -13.65 6.70 -19.33
N ILE A 107 -13.57 6.51 -18.01
CA ILE A 107 -14.24 7.37 -17.03
C ILE A 107 -13.82 8.86 -17.10
N ARG A 108 -12.68 9.16 -17.71
CA ARG A 108 -12.20 10.53 -17.96
C ARG A 108 -12.51 11.01 -19.38
N GLY A 109 -13.34 10.27 -20.12
CA GLY A 109 -13.74 10.62 -21.48
C GLY A 109 -12.67 10.36 -22.53
N PHE A 110 -11.63 9.55 -22.27
CA PHE A 110 -10.63 9.20 -23.29
C PHE A 110 -10.96 7.89 -23.99
N SER A 111 -10.91 7.91 -25.33
CA SER A 111 -11.04 6.70 -26.13
C SER A 111 -9.86 5.74 -25.91
N ILE A 112 -9.96 4.53 -26.45
CA ILE A 112 -8.86 3.55 -26.40
C ILE A 112 -7.55 4.10 -26.99
N VAL A 113 -7.63 4.88 -28.07
CA VAL A 113 -6.49 5.53 -28.73
C VAL A 113 -6.07 6.85 -28.06
N GLY A 114 -6.76 7.27 -26.99
CA GLY A 114 -6.38 8.42 -26.18
C GLY A 114 -6.93 9.75 -26.65
N ILE A 115 -8.01 9.76 -27.46
CA ILE A 115 -8.70 10.99 -27.87
C ILE A 115 -9.84 11.29 -26.89
N HIS A 116 -9.87 12.50 -26.35
CA HIS A 116 -10.88 12.95 -25.40
C HIS A 116 -12.20 13.30 -26.10
N ILE A 117 -13.33 12.89 -25.50
CA ILE A 117 -14.66 13.01 -26.06
C ILE A 117 -15.06 14.46 -26.34
N ASP A 118 -14.71 15.40 -25.47
CA ASP A 118 -15.12 16.80 -25.62
C ASP A 118 -14.21 17.61 -26.55
N THR A 119 -12.89 17.44 -26.41
CA THR A 119 -11.92 18.29 -27.11
C THR A 119 -11.58 17.75 -28.49
N LYS A 120 -11.88 16.46 -28.74
CA LYS A 120 -11.47 15.72 -29.94
C LYS A 120 -9.94 15.73 -30.17
N THR A 121 -9.17 15.94 -29.11
CA THR A 121 -7.69 15.89 -29.12
C THR A 121 -7.16 14.86 -28.13
N ALA A 122 -5.84 14.70 -28.07
CA ALA A 122 -5.19 13.84 -27.08
C ALA A 122 -5.25 14.36 -25.63
N PHE A 123 -5.84 15.54 -25.40
CA PHE A 123 -5.88 16.22 -24.11
C PHE A 123 -7.32 16.54 -23.69
N ASP A 124 -7.62 16.45 -22.40
CA ASP A 124 -8.88 16.89 -21.82
C ASP A 124 -8.99 18.43 -21.77
N LYS A 125 -10.09 18.93 -21.20
CA LYS A 125 -10.31 20.38 -21.01
C LYS A 125 -9.31 21.03 -20.05
N GLU A 126 -8.70 20.25 -19.16
CA GLU A 126 -7.64 20.71 -18.26
C GLU A 126 -6.25 20.68 -18.93
N GLY A 127 -6.16 20.16 -20.16
CA GLY A 127 -4.93 20.08 -20.93
C GLY A 127 -4.07 18.86 -20.62
N PHE A 128 -4.60 17.84 -19.93
CA PHE A 128 -3.89 16.60 -19.62
C PHE A 128 -4.33 15.47 -20.56
N ASN A 129 -3.39 14.60 -20.93
CA ASN A 129 -3.69 13.44 -21.74
C ASN A 129 -4.26 12.28 -20.92
N LYS A 130 -4.60 11.18 -21.59
CA LYS A 130 -5.04 9.93 -20.92
C LYS A 130 -4.07 9.42 -19.84
N LYS A 131 -2.77 9.71 -19.93
CA LYS A 131 -1.80 9.32 -18.88
C LYS A 131 -1.69 10.35 -17.76
N GLY A 132 -2.42 11.46 -17.83
CA GLY A 132 -2.43 12.53 -16.85
C GLY A 132 -1.30 13.55 -17.03
N TYR A 133 -0.72 13.66 -18.23
CA TYR A 133 0.38 14.60 -18.52
C TYR A 133 -0.04 15.67 -19.51
N ASP A 134 0.42 16.90 -19.29
CA ASP A 134 0.22 18.02 -20.19
C ASP A 134 1.05 17.84 -21.49
N LYS A 135 0.91 18.80 -22.40
CA LYS A 135 1.67 18.83 -23.66
C LYS A 135 3.18 18.87 -23.49
N ASN A 136 3.66 19.31 -22.32
CA ASN A 136 5.08 19.39 -21.98
C ASN A 136 5.55 18.11 -21.24
N GLY A 137 4.66 17.15 -20.99
CA GLY A 137 4.99 15.91 -20.31
C GLY A 137 4.93 15.96 -18.79
N PHE A 138 4.29 16.97 -18.18
CA PHE A 138 4.18 17.13 -16.73
C PHE A 138 2.75 16.85 -16.24
N ASN A 139 2.64 16.19 -15.09
CA ASN A 139 1.35 15.95 -14.45
C ASN A 139 0.80 17.22 -13.79
N LYS A 140 -0.40 17.12 -13.19
CA LYS A 140 -1.05 18.23 -12.49
C LYS A 140 -0.22 18.83 -11.34
N ASN A 141 0.71 18.06 -10.78
CA ASN A 141 1.64 18.51 -9.74
C ASN A 141 2.95 19.07 -10.31
N GLY A 142 3.08 19.17 -11.64
CA GLY A 142 4.26 19.72 -12.31
C GLY A 142 5.43 18.76 -12.47
N TYR A 143 5.23 17.44 -12.31
CA TYR A 143 6.29 16.43 -12.43
C TYR A 143 6.13 15.56 -13.68
N ASP A 144 7.25 15.23 -14.31
CA ASP A 144 7.31 14.35 -15.47
C ASP A 144 7.03 12.88 -15.08
N LYS A 145 7.11 11.98 -16.07
CA LYS A 145 6.93 10.54 -15.83
C LYS A 145 7.97 9.94 -14.88
N LYS A 146 9.16 10.55 -14.78
CA LYS A 146 10.23 10.12 -13.90
C LYS A 146 10.15 10.76 -12.51
N GLY A 147 9.18 11.64 -12.29
CA GLY A 147 8.97 12.32 -11.02
C GLY A 147 9.81 13.57 -10.82
N TYR A 148 10.29 14.20 -11.90
CA TYR A 148 11.08 15.44 -11.87
C TYR A 148 10.30 16.63 -12.42
N ASP A 149 10.45 17.78 -11.79
CA ASP A 149 9.87 19.03 -12.23
C ASP A 149 10.57 19.58 -13.49
N LYS A 150 10.12 20.74 -13.97
CA LYS A 150 10.73 21.41 -15.13
C LYS A 150 12.19 21.79 -14.93
N ASN A 151 12.64 21.92 -13.69
CA ASN A 151 14.02 22.24 -13.33
C ASN A 151 14.87 20.97 -13.13
N GLY A 152 14.28 19.77 -13.27
CA GLY A 152 14.98 18.51 -13.12
C GLY A 152 15.09 18.02 -11.68
N PHE A 153 14.27 18.53 -10.75
CA PHE A 153 14.27 18.14 -9.33
C PHE A 153 13.02 17.34 -8.97
N ASN A 154 13.20 16.31 -8.14
CA ASN A 154 12.10 15.52 -7.63
C ASN A 154 11.32 16.27 -6.54
N LYS A 155 10.26 15.66 -6.02
CA LYS A 155 9.43 16.24 -4.95
C LYS A 155 10.22 16.62 -3.68
N ASN A 156 11.35 15.95 -3.44
CA ASN A 156 12.22 16.23 -2.30
C ASN A 156 13.29 17.28 -2.62
N GLY A 157 13.29 17.88 -3.81
CA GLY A 157 14.24 18.91 -4.21
C GLY A 157 15.58 18.39 -4.72
N TYR A 158 15.70 17.09 -5.02
CA TYR A 158 16.94 16.48 -5.52
C TYR A 158 16.86 16.14 -7.01
N ASP A 159 17.95 16.36 -7.72
CA ASP A 159 18.11 15.99 -9.11
C ASP A 159 18.23 14.47 -9.28
N LYS A 160 18.40 14.03 -10.53
CA LYS A 160 18.54 12.59 -10.84
C LYS A 160 19.81 11.96 -10.23
N LYS A 161 20.82 12.77 -9.91
CA LYS A 161 22.07 12.33 -9.27
C LYS A 161 21.99 12.36 -7.75
N GLY A 162 20.89 12.87 -7.19
CA GLY A 162 20.67 12.94 -5.75
C GLY A 162 21.17 14.23 -5.10
N PHE A 163 21.43 15.29 -5.89
CA PHE A 163 21.91 16.57 -5.39
C PHE A 163 20.81 17.63 -5.44
N ASP A 164 20.75 18.48 -4.42
CA ASP A 164 19.83 19.60 -4.36
C ASP A 164 20.26 20.72 -5.32
N LYS A 165 19.52 21.83 -5.33
CA LYS A 165 19.84 22.99 -6.17
C LYS A 165 21.20 23.63 -5.85
N ASN A 166 21.70 23.43 -4.63
CA ASN A 166 22.99 23.93 -4.19
C ASN A 166 24.14 22.95 -4.47
N GLY A 167 23.83 21.76 -5.00
CA GLY A 167 24.81 20.74 -5.34
C GLY A 167 25.17 19.79 -4.19
N PHE A 168 24.35 19.72 -3.14
CA PHE A 168 24.56 18.86 -1.97
C PHE A 168 23.57 17.70 -1.94
N ASP A 169 24.04 16.53 -1.53
CA ASP A 169 23.20 15.37 -1.35
C ASP A 169 22.32 15.47 -0.09
N LYS A 170 21.55 14.42 0.19
CA LYS A 170 20.69 14.35 1.38
C LYS A 170 21.44 14.40 2.71
N ASN A 171 22.74 14.10 2.70
CA ASN A 171 23.60 14.11 3.87
C ASN A 171 24.37 15.44 3.99
N GLY A 172 24.23 16.34 3.01
CA GLY A 172 24.88 17.65 3.00
C GLY A 172 26.25 17.66 2.34
N TYR A 173 26.61 16.64 1.54
CA TYR A 173 27.90 16.55 0.85
C TYR A 173 27.78 16.85 -0.64
N ASP A 174 28.75 17.57 -1.18
CA ASP A 174 28.85 17.86 -2.60
C ASP A 174 29.24 16.61 -3.41
N LYS A 175 29.29 16.74 -4.74
CA LYS A 175 29.71 15.65 -5.64
C LYS A 175 31.11 15.10 -5.37
N ASN A 176 31.95 15.85 -4.68
CA ASN A 176 33.33 15.47 -4.35
C ASN A 176 33.43 14.92 -2.91
N GLY A 177 32.32 14.87 -2.17
CA GLY A 177 32.26 14.36 -0.80
C GLY A 177 32.53 15.39 0.29
N TYR A 178 32.47 16.71 0.01
CA TYR A 178 32.70 17.77 1.00
C TYR A 178 31.41 18.47 1.42
N ASP A 179 31.29 18.77 2.71
CA ASP A 179 30.18 19.53 3.26
C ASP A 179 30.22 21.01 2.85
N LEU A 180 29.23 21.78 3.32
CA LEU A 180 29.17 23.23 3.06
C LEU A 180 30.40 24.00 3.59
N ASN A 181 31.07 23.47 4.61
CA ASN A 181 32.27 24.06 5.20
C ASN A 181 33.56 23.60 4.50
N GLY A 182 33.46 22.68 3.54
CA GLY A 182 34.59 22.16 2.77
C GLY A 182 35.29 20.95 3.39
N TYR A 183 34.64 20.21 4.29
CA TYR A 183 35.20 19.03 4.95
C TYR A 183 34.49 17.74 4.54
N ASP A 184 35.23 16.65 4.41
CA ASP A 184 34.70 15.33 4.09
C ASP A 184 33.96 14.68 5.29
N GLU A 185 33.44 13.47 5.10
CA GLU A 185 32.78 12.71 6.18
C GLU A 185 33.70 12.43 7.38
N ASN A 186 35.01 12.44 7.17
CA ASN A 186 36.02 12.25 8.22
C ASN A 186 36.47 13.57 8.85
N GLY A 187 35.95 14.72 8.40
CA GLY A 187 36.29 16.03 8.93
C GLY A 187 37.57 16.64 8.34
N TYR A 188 38.04 16.20 7.17
CA TYR A 188 39.23 16.72 6.48
C TYR A 188 38.87 17.55 5.25
N ASP A 189 39.57 18.66 5.06
CA ASP A 189 39.44 19.50 3.89
C ASP A 189 40.05 18.83 2.64
N LYS A 190 39.89 19.48 1.48
CA LYS A 190 40.45 19.01 0.21
C LYS A 190 41.98 18.88 0.19
N ASP A 191 42.68 19.55 1.11
CA ASP A 191 44.12 19.50 1.25
C ASP A 191 44.54 18.40 2.24
N GLY A 192 43.59 17.71 2.88
CA GLY A 192 43.80 16.62 3.82
C GLY A 192 43.93 17.06 5.28
N TYR A 193 43.50 18.26 5.64
CA TYR A 193 43.64 18.82 6.99
C TYR A 193 42.29 18.99 7.68
N ASN A 194 42.23 18.67 8.96
CA ASN A 194 41.04 18.88 9.79
C ASN A 194 40.83 20.36 10.10
N LYS A 195 39.74 20.67 10.81
CA LYS A 195 39.40 22.05 11.20
C LYS A 195 40.45 22.74 12.07
N ASP A 196 41.24 21.96 12.81
CA ASP A 196 42.32 22.45 13.67
C ASP A 196 43.64 22.60 12.89
N GLY A 197 43.66 22.23 11.61
CA GLY A 197 44.80 22.40 10.71
C GLY A 197 45.76 21.21 10.66
N TYR A 198 45.38 20.04 11.16
CA TYR A 198 46.20 18.83 11.22
C TYR A 198 45.75 17.74 10.24
N ASP A 199 46.69 17.01 9.65
CA ASP A 199 46.43 15.88 8.76
C ASP A 199 45.98 14.62 9.52
N GLN A 200 45.75 13.52 8.79
CA GLN A 200 45.38 12.23 9.40
C GLN A 200 46.47 11.63 10.32
N ASN A 201 47.71 12.08 10.19
CA ASN A 201 48.84 11.66 11.00
C ASN A 201 49.08 12.60 12.20
N GLY A 202 48.29 13.67 12.34
CA GLY A 202 48.41 14.64 13.41
C GLY A 202 49.42 15.75 13.15
N TYR A 203 49.86 15.99 11.91
CA TYR A 203 50.81 17.06 11.56
C TYR A 203 50.12 18.24 10.87
N ASP A 204 50.53 19.45 11.23
CA ASP A 204 50.07 20.69 10.63
C ASP A 204 50.59 20.86 9.19
N ARG A 205 50.16 21.92 8.51
CA ARG A 205 50.62 22.24 7.14
C ARG A 205 52.14 22.48 7.04
N ASN A 206 52.83 22.70 8.15
CA ASN A 206 54.29 22.88 8.22
C ASN A 206 55.01 21.57 8.60
N GLY A 207 54.29 20.49 8.88
CA GLY A 207 54.84 19.18 9.24
C GLY A 207 55.11 18.97 10.73
N TYR A 208 54.48 19.74 11.62
CA TYR A 208 54.64 19.64 13.08
C TYR A 208 53.37 19.18 13.78
N ASP A 209 53.51 18.34 14.81
CA ASP A 209 52.39 17.90 15.64
C ASP A 209 51.88 19.00 16.59
N GLU A 210 50.87 18.67 17.39
CA GLU A 210 50.27 19.62 18.36
C GLU A 210 51.27 20.10 19.43
N ASP A 211 52.30 19.29 19.72
CA ASP A 211 53.39 19.63 20.64
C ASP A 211 54.52 20.42 19.94
N GLY A 212 54.43 20.64 18.63
CA GLY A 212 55.37 21.41 17.83
C GLY A 212 56.57 20.62 17.30
N TYR A 213 56.49 19.29 17.22
CA TYR A 213 57.56 18.40 16.74
C TYR A 213 57.27 17.78 15.37
N ASP A 214 58.30 17.66 14.54
CA ASP A 214 58.20 17.01 13.23
C ASP A 214 58.08 15.48 13.36
N SER A 215 57.87 14.80 12.22
CA SER A 215 57.85 13.32 12.17
C SER A 215 59.12 12.62 12.65
N ASN A 216 60.22 13.34 12.82
CA ASN A 216 61.48 12.84 13.39
C ASN A 216 61.62 13.17 14.89
N GLY A 217 60.64 13.84 15.49
CA GLY A 217 60.62 14.25 16.89
C GLY A 217 61.41 15.53 17.19
N TYR A 218 61.59 16.44 16.22
CA TYR A 218 62.33 17.70 16.38
C TYR A 218 61.43 18.94 16.20
N ASP A 219 61.62 19.94 17.05
CA ASP A 219 60.93 21.24 16.97
C ASP A 219 61.39 22.07 15.76
N GLN A 220 60.75 23.23 15.54
CA GLN A 220 61.13 24.17 14.48
C GLN A 220 62.59 24.67 14.57
N ASN A 221 63.21 24.57 15.75
CA ASN A 221 64.60 24.95 15.99
C ASN A 221 65.56 23.76 15.82
N GLY A 222 65.05 22.55 15.54
CA GLY A 222 65.82 21.33 15.34
C GLY A 222 66.18 20.57 16.61
N TYR A 223 65.45 20.76 17.72
CA TYR A 223 65.68 20.08 19.01
C TYR A 223 64.57 19.09 19.36
N ASP A 224 64.95 17.95 19.95
CA ASP A 224 64.02 16.94 20.43
C ASP A 224 63.27 17.36 21.71
N HIS A 225 62.34 16.52 22.17
CA HIS A 225 61.56 16.77 23.38
C HIS A 225 62.40 16.85 24.67
N LEU A 226 63.68 16.49 24.62
CA LEU A 226 64.65 16.62 25.71
C LEU A 226 65.54 17.86 25.54
N GLY A 227 65.34 18.63 24.47
CA GLY A 227 66.08 19.84 24.14
C GLY A 227 67.42 19.57 23.44
N TYR A 228 67.60 18.45 22.74
CA TYR A 228 68.84 18.10 22.02
C TYR A 228 68.67 18.03 20.50
N ASP A 229 69.65 18.54 19.75
CA ASP A 229 69.69 18.47 18.30
C ASP A 229 69.89 17.04 17.76
N LYS A 230 69.85 16.86 16.43
CA LYS A 230 70.13 15.57 15.76
C LYS A 230 71.51 14.97 16.09
N GLU A 231 72.43 15.79 16.58
CA GLU A 231 73.78 15.38 16.99
C GLU A 231 73.88 15.12 18.51
N GLY A 232 72.79 15.31 19.26
CA GLY A 232 72.68 15.07 20.69
C GLY A 232 73.17 16.23 21.56
N TYR A 233 73.13 17.48 21.09
CA TYR A 233 73.56 18.69 21.81
C TYR A 233 72.41 19.68 22.06
N ASN A 234 72.37 20.29 23.23
CA ASN A 234 71.38 21.31 23.57
C ASN A 234 71.69 22.68 22.93
N GLN A 235 70.81 23.65 23.11
CA GLN A 235 70.97 25.02 22.59
C GLN A 235 72.28 25.71 23.05
N GLU A 236 72.84 25.30 24.18
CA GLU A 236 74.12 25.80 24.71
C GLU A 236 75.35 25.04 24.16
N GLY A 237 75.12 24.01 23.33
CA GLY A 237 76.15 23.17 22.75
C GLY A 237 76.65 22.04 23.66
N TYR A 238 75.89 21.61 24.67
CA TYR A 238 76.25 20.50 25.57
C TYR A 238 75.42 19.25 25.31
N ASN A 239 76.04 18.07 25.35
CA ASN A 239 75.33 16.79 25.26
C ASN A 239 74.75 16.34 26.61
N LYS A 240 73.97 15.25 26.61
CA LYS A 240 73.37 14.65 27.81
C LYS A 240 74.33 14.23 28.93
N PHE A 241 75.65 14.31 28.68
CA PHE A 241 76.71 14.04 29.65
C PHE A 241 77.49 15.30 30.04
N ASN A 242 76.94 16.51 29.80
CA ASN A 242 77.57 17.81 30.03
C ASN A 242 78.91 18.01 29.27
N LYS A 243 79.08 17.39 28.09
CA LYS A 243 80.25 17.63 27.22
C LYS A 243 79.90 18.61 26.11
N LYS A 244 80.79 19.59 25.88
CA LYS A 244 80.62 20.62 24.86
C LYS A 244 80.91 20.10 23.45
N LYS A 245 80.11 20.52 22.46
CA LYS A 245 80.29 20.31 21.03
C LYS A 245 81.65 20.92 20.61
N VAL A 246 82.48 20.12 19.94
CA VAL A 246 83.82 20.50 19.47
C VAL A 246 83.72 21.17 18.11
#